data_AF-A0A971M301-F1
#
_entry.id   AF-A0A971M301-F1
#
_cell.length_a   1.000
_cell.length_b   1.000
_cell.length_c   1.000
_cell.angle_alpha   90.00
_cell.angle_beta   90.00
_cell.angle_gamma   90.00
#
_symmetry.space_group_name_H-M   'P 1'
#
loop_
_entity.id
_entity.type
_entity.pdbx_description
1 polymer ?
#
loop_
_entity_poly.entity_id
_entity_poly.type
_entity_poly.pdbx_seq_one_letter_code
_entity_poly.pdbx_strand_id
1 'polypeptide(L)'
;FHGREVRKPIPSYQIYRGTVFELVDQAVDFVMSKINRSVGTRAEGPTAPVTYELPRDAVAEAIVNAVAHRDYASHASVQVMLFSDRLEVWNPGHLPPTLTPDLLRVPHASIPHNPLLADPLFLTRYIEKAGTGTLDIIALCEEAGLRPPAFRQDGGQFVQTLWRPVSEVTPEVTTEVTTEVTTEVGKALEAMKGEMARKEMQEALGLKNDEHFRKAYLVPALEEGLIEMTIPDKPNSRLQKYRLTAKGRAWLAGRKS
;
A
#
# COMPACT_ATOMS: atom_id res chain seq x y z
N PHE A 1 0.26 -13.12 4.18
CA PHE A 1 -0.33 -13.47 2.87
C PHE A 1 0.70 -13.22 1.78
N HIS A 2 0.78 -14.12 0.79
CA HIS A 2 1.66 -13.91 -0.37
C HIS A 2 1.06 -12.93 -1.40
N GLY A 3 -0.26 -12.70 -1.34
CA GLY A 3 -0.96 -11.71 -2.17
C GLY A 3 -1.49 -10.54 -1.34
N ARG A 4 -2.30 -9.70 -2.00
CA ARG A 4 -2.92 -8.48 -1.43
C ARG A 4 -4.28 -8.72 -0.76
N GLU A 5 -4.79 -9.95 -0.86
CA GLU A 5 -6.10 -10.37 -0.37
C GLU A 5 -6.00 -11.44 0.71
N VAL A 6 -6.99 -11.48 1.59
CA VAL A 6 -7.15 -12.55 2.57
C VAL A 6 -7.63 -13.80 1.85
N ARG A 7 -6.70 -14.73 1.56
CA ARG A 7 -7.00 -16.02 0.92
C ARG A 7 -6.39 -17.17 1.69
N LYS A 8 -7.13 -18.29 1.72
CA LYS A 8 -6.62 -19.58 2.19
C LYS A 8 -5.86 -20.30 1.05
N PRO A 9 -4.85 -21.13 1.35
CA PRO A 9 -4.30 -21.38 2.69
C PRO A 9 -3.55 -20.15 3.24
N ILE A 10 -3.66 -19.92 4.55
CA ILE A 10 -2.93 -18.84 5.22
C ILE A 10 -1.48 -19.33 5.41
N PRO A 11 -0.46 -18.71 4.78
CA PRO A 11 0.90 -19.27 4.77
C PRO A 11 1.56 -19.37 6.15
N SER A 12 1.21 -18.44 7.04
CA SER A 12 1.67 -18.42 8.42
C SER A 12 0.57 -17.82 9.28
N TYR A 13 0.14 -18.55 10.31
CA TYR A 13 -0.93 -18.17 11.20
C TYR A 13 -0.51 -18.51 12.63
N GLN A 14 -0.61 -17.56 13.54
CA GLN A 14 -0.27 -17.72 14.95
C GLN A 14 -1.35 -17.10 15.83
N ILE A 15 -1.67 -17.77 16.93
CA ILE A 15 -2.52 -17.25 18.00
C ILE A 15 -1.64 -17.14 19.24
N TYR A 16 -1.47 -15.91 19.71
CA TYR A 16 -0.66 -15.61 20.89
C TYR A 16 -1.50 -15.58 22.15
N ARG A 17 -0.89 -15.93 23.28
CA ARG A 17 -1.44 -15.89 24.63
C ARG A 17 -0.36 -15.42 25.59
N GLY A 18 -0.76 -14.70 26.63
CA GLY A 18 0.16 -14.16 27.63
C GLY A 18 -0.36 -12.85 28.20
N THR A 19 0.54 -12.13 28.87
CA THR A 19 0.35 -10.74 29.29
C THR A 19 0.30 -9.81 28.08
N VAL A 20 -0.25 -8.60 28.25
CA VAL A 20 -0.29 -7.60 27.16
C VAL A 20 1.10 -7.26 26.61
N PHE A 21 2.13 -7.28 27.47
CA PHE A 21 3.53 -7.06 27.05
C PHE A 21 4.03 -8.20 26.15
N GLU A 22 3.83 -9.44 26.59
CA GLU A 22 4.20 -10.62 25.80
C GLU A 22 3.47 -10.65 24.46
N LEU A 23 2.19 -10.28 24.43
CA LEU A 23 1.41 -10.23 23.19
C LEU A 23 1.95 -9.19 22.20
N VAL A 24 2.37 -8.01 22.69
CA VAL A 24 3.02 -6.99 21.86
C VAL A 24 4.34 -7.54 21.31
N ASP A 25 5.23 -8.02 22.18
CA ASP A 25 6.56 -8.46 21.80
C ASP A 25 6.50 -9.61 20.78
N GLN A 26 5.64 -10.60 21.05
CA GLN A 26 5.42 -11.74 20.15
C GLN A 26 4.87 -11.31 18.78
N ALA A 27 3.95 -10.35 18.75
CA ALA A 27 3.38 -9.86 17.49
C ALA A 27 4.39 -9.05 16.67
N VAL A 28 5.19 -8.20 17.33
CA VAL A 28 6.30 -7.47 16.68
C VAL A 28 7.30 -8.47 16.12
N ASP A 29 7.80 -9.39 16.95
CA ASP A 29 8.79 -10.39 16.53
C ASP A 29 8.27 -11.25 15.36
N PHE A 30 6.98 -11.60 15.38
CA PHE A 30 6.35 -12.29 14.25
C PHE A 30 6.46 -11.48 12.97
N VAL A 31 6.05 -10.21 12.95
CA VAL A 31 6.14 -9.36 11.77
C VAL A 31 7.60 -9.24 11.31
N MET A 32 8.51 -8.92 12.23
CA MET A 32 9.93 -8.74 11.94
C MET A 32 10.60 -10.02 11.39
N SER A 33 10.10 -11.20 11.78
CA SER A 33 10.56 -12.50 11.26
C SER A 33 10.07 -12.82 9.84
N LYS A 34 9.04 -12.13 9.34
CA LYS A 34 8.37 -12.40 8.06
C LYS A 34 8.62 -11.35 6.98
N ILE A 35 9.16 -10.20 7.34
CA ILE A 35 9.52 -9.12 6.41
C ILE A 35 10.95 -9.29 5.90
N ASN A 36 11.23 -8.69 4.74
CA ASN A 36 12.57 -8.71 4.19
C ASN A 36 13.51 -7.82 5.00
N ARG A 37 14.79 -8.20 5.00
CA ARG A 37 15.89 -7.40 5.57
C ARG A 37 17.08 -7.40 4.62
N SER A 38 17.70 -6.24 4.44
CA SER A 38 19.00 -6.12 3.78
C SER A 38 20.10 -6.05 4.82
N VAL A 39 21.21 -6.74 4.56
CA VAL A 39 22.43 -6.63 5.37
C VAL A 39 23.38 -5.74 4.59
N GLY A 40 23.77 -4.61 5.19
CA GLY A 40 24.69 -3.66 4.60
C GLY A 40 26.12 -4.23 4.45
N THR A 41 27.04 -3.38 4.03
CA THR A 41 28.47 -3.74 4.00
C THR A 41 29.11 -3.47 5.36
N ARG A 42 30.19 -4.19 5.68
CA ARG A 42 30.99 -3.97 6.90
C ARG A 42 31.94 -2.77 6.73
N ALA A 43 31.41 -1.65 6.25
CA ALA A 43 32.20 -0.46 5.96
C ALA A 43 32.68 0.25 7.24
N GLU A 44 31.86 0.22 8.30
CA GLU A 44 32.09 0.98 9.53
C GLU A 44 32.45 0.10 10.75
N GLY A 45 32.53 -1.23 10.58
CA GLY A 45 32.85 -2.12 11.70
C GLY A 45 32.70 -3.62 11.38
N PRO A 46 32.94 -4.51 12.37
CA PRO A 46 32.84 -5.96 12.19
C PRO A 46 31.40 -6.45 11.95
N THR A 47 30.41 -5.65 12.33
CA THR A 47 28.98 -5.88 12.11
C THR A 47 28.47 -5.02 10.96
N ALA A 48 27.76 -5.64 10.01
CA ALA A 48 27.02 -4.92 9.00
C ALA A 48 25.65 -4.49 9.56
N PRO A 49 25.20 -3.25 9.31
CA PRO A 49 23.87 -2.83 9.74
C PRO A 49 22.80 -3.67 9.02
N VAL A 50 21.77 -4.07 9.78
CA VAL A 50 20.59 -4.76 9.23
C VAL A 50 19.49 -3.72 9.09
N THR A 51 19.01 -3.54 7.87
CA THR A 51 17.89 -2.63 7.57
C THR A 51 16.69 -3.45 7.18
N TYR A 52 15.58 -3.25 7.88
CA TYR A 52 14.31 -3.90 7.57
C TYR A 52 13.53 -3.06 6.56
N GLU A 53 12.73 -3.73 5.73
CA GLU A 53 11.86 -3.04 4.76
C GLU A 53 10.73 -2.22 5.41
N LEU A 54 10.41 -2.50 6.68
CA LEU A 54 9.56 -1.67 7.53
C LEU A 54 10.37 -1.31 8.79
N PRO A 55 10.36 -0.02 9.23
CA PRO A 55 10.98 0.36 10.48
C PRO A 55 10.38 -0.43 11.64
N ARG A 56 11.25 -1.04 12.47
CA ARG A 56 10.82 -1.83 13.63
C ARG A 56 9.94 -1.00 14.57
N ASP A 57 10.32 0.25 14.79
CA ASP A 57 9.65 1.13 15.74
C ASP A 57 8.25 1.53 15.24
N ALA A 58 8.07 1.72 13.92
CA ALA A 58 6.75 1.97 13.34
C ALA A 58 5.82 0.75 13.48
N VAL A 59 6.36 -0.46 13.28
CA VAL A 59 5.63 -1.72 13.50
C VAL A 59 5.25 -1.89 14.97
N ALA A 60 6.18 -1.63 15.88
CA ALA A 60 5.96 -1.70 17.31
C ALA A 60 4.88 -0.71 17.76
N GLU A 61 5.00 0.56 17.36
CA GLU A 61 4.05 1.62 17.70
C GLU A 61 2.64 1.29 17.19
N ALA A 62 2.51 0.79 15.96
CA ALA A 62 1.21 0.40 15.41
C ALA A 62 0.55 -0.75 16.22
N ILE A 63 1.33 -1.74 16.63
CA ILE A 63 0.86 -2.89 17.42
C ILE A 63 0.53 -2.48 18.86
N VAL A 64 1.39 -1.67 19.50
CA VAL A 64 1.15 -1.17 20.84
C VAL A 64 -0.09 -0.30 20.88
N ASN A 65 -0.26 0.62 19.91
CA ASN A 65 -1.46 1.43 19.81
C ASN A 65 -2.73 0.58 19.67
N ALA A 66 -2.64 -0.53 18.92
CA ALA A 66 -3.76 -1.45 18.83
C ALA A 66 -4.08 -2.12 20.18
N VAL A 67 -3.07 -2.57 20.93
CA VAL A 67 -3.28 -3.19 22.25
C VAL A 67 -3.79 -2.16 23.27
N ALA A 68 -3.17 -0.98 23.35
CA ALA A 68 -3.51 0.07 24.30
C ALA A 68 -4.92 0.65 24.11
N HIS A 69 -5.35 0.82 22.86
CA HIS A 69 -6.65 1.40 22.51
C HIS A 69 -7.72 0.38 22.13
N ARG A 70 -7.46 -0.92 22.31
CA ARG A 70 -8.46 -1.97 22.04
C ARG A 70 -9.72 -1.77 22.89
N ASP A 71 -10.88 -1.99 22.29
CA ASP A 71 -12.11 -2.21 23.05
C ASP A 71 -12.05 -3.58 23.75
N TYR A 72 -11.78 -3.56 25.06
CA TYR A 72 -11.70 -4.77 25.88
C TYR A 72 -13.05 -5.37 26.27
N ALA A 73 -14.17 -4.71 26.00
CA ALA A 73 -15.50 -5.32 26.10
C ALA A 73 -15.81 -6.22 24.90
N SER A 74 -15.14 -6.03 23.76
CA SER A 74 -15.28 -6.89 22.58
C SER A 74 -14.59 -8.25 22.77
N HIS A 75 -15.20 -9.31 22.23
CA HIS A 75 -14.60 -10.63 22.15
C HIS A 75 -13.68 -10.82 20.91
N ALA A 76 -13.62 -9.85 20.00
CA ALA A 76 -12.75 -9.92 18.83
C ALA A 76 -11.29 -9.66 19.21
N SER A 77 -10.33 -10.35 18.60
CA SER A 77 -8.91 -10.11 18.84
C SER A 77 -8.39 -8.94 17.99
N VAL A 78 -7.30 -8.31 18.43
CA VAL A 78 -6.44 -7.54 17.50
C VAL A 78 -5.88 -8.51 16.46
N GLN A 79 -5.92 -8.12 15.19
CA GLN A 79 -5.39 -8.94 14.10
C GLN A 79 -4.25 -8.22 13.41
N VAL A 80 -3.09 -8.87 13.33
CA VAL A 80 -1.91 -8.36 12.63
C VAL A 80 -1.74 -9.15 11.35
N MET A 81 -2.01 -8.50 10.21
CA MET A 81 -2.05 -9.12 8.89
C MET A 81 -0.97 -8.55 7.99
N LEU A 82 0.05 -9.36 7.72
CA LEU A 82 1.10 -9.02 6.77
C LEU A 82 0.74 -9.50 5.37
N PHE A 83 0.61 -8.59 4.40
CA PHE A 83 0.41 -8.85 2.97
C PHE A 83 1.71 -8.64 2.20
N SER A 84 1.70 -8.93 0.90
CA SER A 84 2.87 -8.69 0.05
C SER A 84 3.22 -7.21 -0.09
N ASP A 85 2.24 -6.31 0.02
CA ASP A 85 2.39 -4.88 -0.21
C ASP A 85 2.23 -4.01 1.05
N ARG A 86 1.74 -4.58 2.16
CA ARG A 86 1.46 -3.83 3.38
C ARG A 86 1.36 -4.70 4.63
N LEU A 87 1.51 -4.08 5.78
CA LEU A 87 1.09 -4.58 7.08
C LEU A 87 -0.22 -3.88 7.44
N GLU A 88 -1.23 -4.65 7.86
CA GLU A 88 -2.45 -4.10 8.46
C GLU A 88 -2.59 -4.56 9.90
N VAL A 89 -2.89 -3.62 10.80
CA VAL A 89 -3.22 -3.89 12.21
C VAL A 89 -4.67 -3.51 12.42
N TRP A 90 -5.52 -4.52 12.62
CA TRP A 90 -6.96 -4.36 12.83
C TRP A 90 -7.26 -4.43 14.32
N ASN A 91 -7.84 -3.35 14.84
CA ASN A 91 -8.14 -3.20 16.24
C ASN A 91 -9.65 -3.07 16.48
N PRO A 92 -10.26 -3.94 17.30
CA PRO A 92 -11.65 -3.77 17.72
C PRO A 92 -11.89 -2.46 18.45
N GLY A 93 -12.90 -1.73 18.02
CA GLY A 93 -13.32 -0.49 18.65
C GLY A 93 -13.35 0.69 17.68
N HIS A 94 -13.64 1.85 18.26
CA HIS A 94 -13.79 3.11 17.55
C HIS A 94 -12.82 4.15 18.07
N LEU A 95 -12.43 5.06 17.17
CA LEU A 95 -11.84 6.32 17.58
C LEU A 95 -12.78 7.06 18.54
N PRO A 96 -12.24 7.79 19.53
CA PRO A 96 -13.02 8.71 20.35
C PRO A 96 -13.84 9.65 19.46
N PRO A 97 -15.06 10.06 19.88
CA PRO A 97 -15.93 10.91 19.06
C PRO A 97 -15.31 12.24 18.61
N THR A 98 -14.26 12.69 19.31
CA THR A 98 -13.50 13.90 19.02
C THR A 98 -12.42 13.70 17.94
N LEU A 99 -12.17 12.48 17.48
CA LEU A 99 -11.11 12.13 16.54
C LEU A 99 -11.67 11.49 15.26
N THR A 100 -11.06 11.84 14.14
CA THR A 100 -11.27 11.22 12.83
C THR A 100 -9.93 10.69 12.31
N PRO A 101 -9.91 9.77 11.32
CA PRO A 101 -8.66 9.30 10.74
C PRO A 101 -7.75 10.41 10.20
N ASP A 102 -8.32 11.52 9.70
CA ASP A 102 -7.54 12.66 9.22
C ASP A 102 -6.89 13.44 10.36
N LEU A 103 -7.57 13.55 11.52
CA LEU A 103 -7.03 14.23 12.70
C LEU A 103 -5.85 13.48 13.34
N LEU A 104 -5.64 12.20 13.02
CA LEU A 104 -4.46 11.44 13.46
C LEU A 104 -3.18 11.82 12.71
N ARG A 105 -3.28 12.65 11.66
CA ARG A 105 -2.14 13.18 10.90
C ARG A 105 -1.62 14.50 11.44
N VAL A 106 -2.23 15.03 12.50
CA VAL A 106 -1.81 16.25 13.18
C VAL A 106 -1.72 15.99 14.69
N PRO A 107 -1.07 16.87 15.46
CA PRO A 107 -1.00 16.72 16.91
C PRO A 107 -2.39 16.62 17.54
N HIS A 108 -2.58 15.61 18.38
CA HIS A 108 -3.83 15.33 19.09
C HIS A 108 -3.54 14.65 20.44
N ALA A 109 -4.49 14.74 21.37
CA ALA A 109 -4.34 14.11 22.68
C ALA A 109 -4.54 12.59 22.58
N SER A 110 -3.71 11.82 23.30
CA SER A 110 -3.97 10.39 23.51
C SER A 110 -5.11 10.21 24.54
N ILE A 111 -6.19 9.57 24.10
CA ILE A 111 -7.36 9.28 24.93
C ILE A 111 -7.52 7.75 25.00
N PRO A 112 -6.91 7.07 25.98
CA PRO A 112 -7.03 5.62 26.13
C PRO A 112 -8.43 5.25 26.63
N HIS A 113 -9.03 4.21 26.02
CA HIS A 113 -10.32 3.67 26.46
C HIS A 113 -10.24 3.00 27.83
N ASN A 114 -9.11 2.38 28.15
CA ASN A 114 -8.87 1.73 29.43
C ASN A 114 -7.60 2.30 30.11
N PRO A 115 -7.73 3.31 30.99
CA PRO A 115 -6.61 3.87 31.73
C PRO A 115 -5.85 2.83 32.57
N LEU A 116 -6.53 1.80 33.11
CA LEU A 116 -5.89 0.75 33.91
C LEU A 116 -4.96 -0.16 33.09
N LEU A 117 -5.13 -0.20 31.77
CA LEU A 117 -4.20 -0.88 30.86
C LEU A 117 -3.16 0.09 30.29
N ALA A 118 -3.56 1.32 29.97
CA ALA A 118 -2.65 2.33 29.44
C ALA A 118 -1.59 2.76 30.47
N ASP A 119 -1.93 2.87 31.75
CA ASP A 119 -0.99 3.31 32.79
C ASP A 119 0.19 2.34 32.97
N PRO A 120 0.00 1.00 33.09
CA PRO A 120 1.11 0.07 33.08
C PRO A 120 1.97 0.15 31.81
N LEU A 121 1.36 0.25 30.62
CA LEU A 121 2.09 0.40 29.35
C LEU A 121 2.91 1.69 29.31
N PHE A 122 2.40 2.78 29.90
CA PHE A 122 3.12 4.03 30.03
C PHE A 122 4.29 3.93 31.01
N LEU A 123 4.06 3.35 32.20
CA LEU A 123 5.08 3.19 33.24
C LEU A 123 6.25 2.30 32.78
N THR A 124 5.98 1.32 31.93
CA THR A 124 7.01 0.47 31.32
C THR A 124 7.56 1.01 30.00
N ARG A 125 7.14 2.21 29.57
CA ARG A 125 7.59 2.90 28.35
C ARG A 125 7.23 2.21 27.04
N TYR A 126 6.18 1.40 27.03
CA TYR A 126 5.59 0.89 25.79
C TYR A 126 4.79 1.97 25.06
N ILE A 127 4.16 2.90 25.79
CA ILE A 127 3.48 4.07 25.22
C ILE A 127 3.95 5.37 25.85
N GLU A 128 3.75 6.46 25.11
CA GLU A 128 3.89 7.83 25.61
C GLU A 128 2.53 8.50 25.80
N LYS A 129 2.45 9.48 26.72
CA LYS A 129 1.22 10.26 26.96
C LYS A 129 1.09 11.50 26.06
N ALA A 130 2.08 11.77 25.22
CA ALA A 130 2.12 12.96 24.37
C ALA A 130 1.15 12.91 23.17
N GLY A 131 0.66 11.73 22.80
CA GLY A 131 -0.22 11.56 21.63
C GLY A 131 0.49 11.69 20.29
N THR A 132 1.81 11.43 20.27
CA THR A 132 2.65 11.53 19.06
C THR A 132 2.70 10.25 18.26
N GLY A 133 2.27 9.11 18.82
CA GLY A 133 2.48 7.78 18.23
C GLY A 133 2.13 7.64 16.75
N THR A 134 0.99 8.17 16.29
CA THR A 134 0.64 8.12 14.86
C THR A 134 1.49 9.05 13.99
N LEU A 135 1.95 10.18 14.54
CA LEU A 135 2.90 11.08 13.88
C LEU A 135 4.28 10.44 13.79
N ASP A 136 4.69 9.73 14.83
CA ASP A 136 5.96 9.00 14.87
C ASP A 136 5.97 7.89 13.82
N ILE A 137 4.86 7.12 13.67
CA ILE A 137 4.71 6.16 12.57
C ILE A 137 4.82 6.85 11.21
N ILE A 138 4.17 8.01 11.02
CA ILE A 138 4.24 8.76 9.74
C ILE A 138 5.69 9.16 9.45
N ALA A 139 6.37 9.79 10.41
CA ALA A 139 7.75 10.25 10.27
C ALA A 139 8.69 9.09 9.97
N LEU A 140 8.61 8.00 10.73
CA LEU A 140 9.42 6.79 10.52
C LEU A 140 9.21 6.18 9.13
N CYS A 141 7.96 6.16 8.63
CA CYS A 141 7.69 5.70 7.26
C CYS A 141 8.29 6.64 6.22
N GLU A 142 8.15 7.96 6.38
CA GLU A 142 8.69 8.96 5.46
C GLU A 142 10.23 8.94 5.42
N GLU A 143 10.88 8.85 6.59
CA GLU A 143 12.34 8.71 6.71
C GLU A 143 12.87 7.45 6.05
N ALA A 144 12.08 6.36 6.08
CA ALA A 144 12.38 5.11 5.39
C ALA A 144 12.04 5.13 3.88
N GLY A 145 11.57 6.26 3.34
CA GLY A 145 11.17 6.39 1.94
C GLY A 145 9.90 5.61 1.57
N LEU A 146 9.09 5.26 2.58
CA LEU A 146 7.85 4.51 2.40
C LEU A 146 6.67 5.45 2.14
N ARG A 147 5.61 4.91 1.55
CA ARG A 147 4.31 5.60 1.52
C ARG A 147 3.83 5.88 2.95
N PRO A 148 3.29 7.08 3.24
CA PRO A 148 2.70 7.37 4.53
C PRO A 148 1.63 6.34 4.95
N PRO A 149 1.54 6.00 6.25
CA PRO A 149 0.53 5.06 6.73
C PRO A 149 -0.88 5.57 6.44
N ALA A 150 -1.82 4.64 6.36
CA ALA A 150 -3.25 4.93 6.22
C ALA A 150 -4.01 4.48 7.46
N PHE A 151 -4.96 5.30 7.90
CA PHE A 151 -5.84 5.04 9.03
C PHE A 151 -7.28 5.01 8.52
N ARG A 152 -8.08 4.03 8.95
CA ARG A 152 -9.51 3.97 8.63
C ARG A 152 -10.32 3.40 9.77
N GLN A 153 -11.58 3.81 9.83
CA GLN A 153 -12.60 3.21 10.69
C GLN A 153 -13.55 2.41 9.78
N ASP A 154 -13.64 1.10 9.98
CA ASP A 154 -14.45 0.20 9.15
C ASP A 154 -15.15 -0.85 10.02
N GLY A 155 -16.48 -0.97 9.92
CA GLY A 155 -17.23 -2.06 10.56
C GLY A 155 -17.01 -2.26 12.07
N GLY A 156 -16.76 -1.18 12.83
CA GLY A 156 -16.44 -1.28 14.26
C GLY A 156 -14.99 -1.68 14.58
N GLN A 157 -14.12 -1.60 13.57
CA GLN A 157 -12.68 -1.79 13.68
C GLN A 157 -11.95 -0.51 13.28
N PHE A 158 -10.89 -0.20 14.00
CA PHE A 158 -9.89 0.77 13.57
C PHE A 158 -8.73 0.03 12.91
N VAL A 159 -8.37 0.42 11.69
CA VAL A 159 -7.33 -0.26 10.91
C VAL A 159 -6.19 0.71 10.60
N GLN A 160 -4.99 0.31 10.99
CA GLN A 160 -3.74 0.97 10.64
C GLN A 160 -3.06 0.19 9.51
N THR A 161 -2.61 0.87 8.46
CA THR A 161 -1.93 0.27 7.31
C THR A 161 -0.54 0.89 7.14
N LEU A 162 0.51 0.08 7.26
CA LEU A 162 1.89 0.45 6.93
C LEU A 162 2.25 -0.19 5.60
N TRP A 163 2.73 0.61 4.64
CA TRP A 163 3.01 0.13 3.29
C TRP A 163 4.44 -0.41 3.21
N ARG A 164 4.60 -1.60 2.63
CA ARG A 164 5.91 -2.16 2.32
C ARG A 164 6.49 -1.40 1.12
N PRO A 165 7.82 -1.40 0.93
CA PRO A 165 8.42 -0.85 -0.27
C PRO A 165 7.77 -1.51 -1.49
N VAL A 166 7.46 -0.70 -2.49
CA VAL A 166 7.17 -1.25 -3.81
C VAL A 166 8.45 -1.95 -4.24
N SER A 167 8.43 -3.26 -4.44
CA SER A 167 9.55 -3.92 -5.12
C SER A 167 9.63 -3.34 -6.52
N GLU A 168 10.45 -2.31 -6.67
CA GLU A 168 11.06 -1.99 -7.95
C GLU A 168 11.94 -3.19 -8.28
N VAL A 169 11.46 -4.03 -9.20
CA VAL A 169 12.36 -4.87 -9.98
C VAL A 169 13.13 -3.89 -10.86
N THR A 170 14.19 -3.28 -10.33
CA THR A 170 15.04 -2.37 -11.10
C THR A 170 15.76 -3.15 -12.20
N PRO A 171 15.79 -2.61 -13.41
CA PRO A 171 17.04 -2.28 -14.04
C PRO A 171 17.19 -0.75 -14.05
N GLU A 172 18.27 -0.29 -13.42
CA GLU A 172 19.00 0.99 -13.58
C GLU A 172 18.31 2.27 -14.11
N VAL A 173 18.40 3.32 -13.28
CA VAL A 173 18.79 4.72 -13.60
C VAL A 173 18.14 5.37 -14.83
N THR A 174 17.10 6.18 -14.62
CA THR A 174 17.06 7.65 -14.87
C THR A 174 15.61 8.15 -14.74
N THR A 175 15.48 9.42 -14.35
CA THR A 175 14.28 10.25 -14.46
C THR A 175 13.41 9.91 -15.67
N GLU A 176 12.22 9.35 -15.45
CA GLU A 176 10.94 9.71 -16.07
C GLU A 176 9.84 8.77 -15.59
N VAL A 177 8.62 9.30 -15.43
CA VAL A 177 7.42 8.54 -15.06
C VAL A 177 7.11 7.53 -16.16
N THR A 178 7.66 6.32 -16.08
CA THR A 178 7.21 5.17 -16.88
C THR A 178 6.29 4.32 -16.02
N THR A 179 5.00 4.61 -16.09
CA THR A 179 3.95 3.60 -15.90
C THR A 179 4.34 2.39 -16.75
N GLU A 180 4.52 1.21 -16.14
CA GLU A 180 4.73 -0.05 -16.87
C GLU A 180 3.51 -0.31 -17.75
N VAL A 181 3.57 0.17 -18.98
CA VAL A 181 2.58 -0.08 -20.01
C VAL A 181 2.66 -1.56 -20.34
N THR A 182 1.57 -2.29 -20.16
CA THR A 182 1.52 -3.73 -20.48
C THR A 182 1.93 -3.99 -21.93
N THR A 183 2.40 -5.21 -22.23
CA THR A 183 2.83 -5.59 -23.59
C THR A 183 1.72 -5.35 -24.62
N GLU A 184 0.46 -5.52 -24.20
CA GLU A 184 -0.75 -5.32 -24.99
C GLU A 184 -1.00 -3.84 -25.30
N VAL A 185 -0.91 -2.95 -24.31
CA VAL A 185 -1.08 -1.52 -24.54
C VAL A 185 0.02 -0.98 -25.47
N GLY A 186 1.26 -1.42 -25.28
CA GLY A 186 2.36 -1.03 -26.16
C GLY A 186 2.11 -1.37 -27.62
N LYS A 187 1.65 -2.60 -27.89
CA LYS A 187 1.23 -3.02 -29.24
C LYS A 187 0.11 -2.14 -29.79
N ALA A 188 -0.88 -1.79 -28.96
CA ALA A 188 -1.96 -0.91 -29.37
C ALA A 188 -1.45 0.46 -29.81
N LEU A 189 -0.54 1.06 -29.05
CA LEU A 189 0.06 2.35 -29.40
C LEU A 189 0.86 2.28 -30.71
N GLU A 190 1.65 1.22 -30.90
CA GLU A 190 2.45 1.02 -32.12
C GLU A 190 1.59 0.83 -33.38
N ALA A 191 0.41 0.23 -33.23
CA ALA A 191 -0.55 0.02 -34.31
C ALA A 191 -1.30 1.30 -34.73
N MET A 192 -1.31 2.35 -33.88
CA MET A 192 -2.08 3.56 -34.14
C MET A 192 -1.42 4.49 -35.17
N LYS A 193 -2.20 4.91 -36.17
CA LYS A 193 -1.83 5.91 -37.18
C LYS A 193 -2.86 7.03 -37.20
N GLY A 194 -2.53 8.16 -36.57
CA GLY A 194 -3.45 9.28 -36.44
C GLY A 194 -4.67 8.94 -35.59
N GLU A 195 -5.86 9.34 -36.03
CA GLU A 195 -7.12 9.03 -35.35
C GLU A 195 -7.75 7.77 -35.95
N MET A 196 -7.92 6.72 -35.13
CA MET A 196 -8.44 5.43 -35.57
C MET A 196 -9.72 5.04 -34.82
N ALA A 197 -10.66 4.43 -35.52
CA ALA A 197 -11.79 3.78 -34.90
C ALA A 197 -11.35 2.52 -34.15
N ARG A 198 -12.15 2.09 -33.16
CA ARG A 198 -11.88 0.89 -32.37
C ARG A 198 -11.59 -0.35 -33.24
N LYS A 199 -12.40 -0.56 -34.29
CA LYS A 199 -12.24 -1.70 -35.20
C LYS A 199 -10.95 -1.64 -36.00
N GLU A 200 -10.58 -0.46 -36.48
CA GLU A 200 -9.34 -0.27 -37.24
C GLU A 200 -8.10 -0.59 -36.38
N MET A 201 -8.11 -0.19 -35.10
CA MET A 201 -7.02 -0.54 -34.17
C MET A 201 -6.94 -2.05 -33.92
N GLN A 202 -8.09 -2.71 -33.77
CA GLN A 202 -8.16 -4.16 -33.56
C GLN A 202 -7.69 -4.94 -34.80
N GLU A 203 -8.08 -4.51 -35.99
CA GLU A 203 -7.66 -5.08 -37.28
C GLU A 203 -6.16 -4.91 -37.50
N ALA A 204 -5.60 -3.74 -37.19
CA ALA A 204 -4.17 -3.48 -37.28
C ALA A 204 -3.33 -4.42 -36.40
N LEU A 205 -3.91 -4.92 -35.29
CA LEU A 205 -3.29 -5.91 -34.41
C LEU A 205 -3.58 -7.37 -34.78
N GLY A 206 -4.40 -7.62 -35.80
CA GLY A 206 -4.81 -8.97 -36.20
C GLY A 206 -5.66 -9.71 -35.16
N LEU A 207 -6.32 -8.99 -34.26
CA LEU A 207 -7.09 -9.59 -33.16
C LEU A 207 -8.54 -9.89 -33.58
N LYS A 208 -8.99 -11.12 -33.34
CA LYS A 208 -10.36 -11.56 -33.67
C LYS A 208 -11.38 -11.37 -32.56
N ASN A 209 -10.93 -11.18 -31.31
CA ASN A 209 -11.80 -11.10 -30.14
C ASN A 209 -11.96 -9.65 -29.66
N ASP A 210 -13.16 -9.09 -29.88
CA ASP A 210 -13.52 -7.72 -29.53
C ASP A 210 -13.46 -7.45 -28.02
N GLU A 211 -13.87 -8.42 -27.19
CA GLU A 211 -13.91 -8.27 -25.74
C GLU A 211 -12.49 -8.26 -25.15
N HIS A 212 -11.65 -9.16 -25.63
CA HIS A 212 -10.24 -9.21 -25.26
C HIS A 212 -9.51 -7.92 -25.68
N PHE A 213 -9.73 -7.44 -26.91
CA PHE A 213 -9.16 -6.18 -27.36
C PHE A 213 -9.58 -5.01 -26.45
N ARG A 214 -10.86 -4.93 -26.07
CA ARG A 214 -11.32 -3.88 -25.16
C ARG A 214 -10.64 -3.94 -23.80
N LYS A 215 -10.63 -5.10 -23.15
CA LYS A 215 -10.18 -5.27 -21.78
C LYS A 215 -8.66 -5.20 -21.63
N ALA A 216 -7.92 -5.76 -22.57
CA ALA A 216 -6.47 -5.89 -22.46
C ALA A 216 -5.69 -4.78 -23.19
N TYR A 217 -6.29 -4.11 -24.18
CA TYR A 217 -5.61 -3.10 -25.01
C TYR A 217 -6.22 -1.72 -24.83
N LEU A 218 -7.52 -1.58 -25.14
CA LEU A 218 -8.14 -0.26 -25.28
C LEU A 218 -8.40 0.45 -23.93
N VAL A 219 -9.00 -0.24 -22.96
CA VAL A 219 -9.35 0.34 -21.66
C VAL A 219 -8.09 0.72 -20.87
N PRO A 220 -7.08 -0.15 -20.73
CA PRO A 220 -5.86 0.24 -20.01
C PRO A 220 -5.13 1.40 -20.67
N ALA A 221 -5.08 1.47 -22.01
CA ALA A 221 -4.47 2.59 -22.73
C ALA A 221 -5.16 3.94 -22.46
N LEU A 222 -6.49 3.93 -22.28
CA LEU A 222 -7.28 5.10 -21.89
C LEU A 222 -7.05 5.48 -20.42
N GLU A 223 -7.07 4.50 -19.52
CA GLU A 223 -6.86 4.70 -18.08
C GLU A 223 -5.46 5.25 -17.77
N GLU A 224 -4.44 4.78 -18.51
CA GLU A 224 -3.06 5.28 -18.41
C GLU A 224 -2.86 6.64 -19.09
N GLY A 225 -3.89 7.16 -19.77
CA GLY A 225 -3.86 8.46 -20.46
C GLY A 225 -2.92 8.49 -21.68
N LEU A 226 -2.60 7.33 -22.26
CA LEU A 226 -1.73 7.23 -23.44
C LEU A 226 -2.50 7.50 -24.74
N ILE A 227 -3.81 7.21 -24.72
CA ILE A 227 -4.75 7.55 -25.78
C ILE A 227 -5.94 8.30 -25.19
N GLU A 228 -6.64 9.04 -26.04
CA GLU A 228 -7.87 9.76 -25.67
C GLU A 228 -8.97 9.53 -26.70
N MET A 229 -10.22 9.73 -26.27
CA MET A 229 -11.40 9.72 -27.14
C MET A 229 -11.52 11.07 -27.86
N THR A 230 -11.87 11.04 -29.13
CA THR A 230 -12.16 12.25 -29.92
C THR A 230 -13.50 12.87 -29.59
N ILE A 231 -14.45 12.08 -29.06
CA ILE A 231 -15.77 12.55 -28.62
C ILE A 231 -16.03 12.08 -27.17
N PRO A 232 -15.41 12.70 -26.16
CA PRO A 232 -15.48 12.23 -24.77
C PRO A 232 -16.91 12.26 -24.20
N ASP A 233 -17.72 13.25 -24.58
CA ASP A 233 -19.11 13.40 -24.07
C ASP A 233 -20.07 12.32 -24.59
N LYS A 234 -19.69 11.59 -25.65
CA LYS A 234 -20.49 10.53 -26.26
C LYS A 234 -19.62 9.28 -26.49
N PRO A 235 -19.23 8.56 -25.42
CA PRO A 235 -18.28 7.44 -25.50
C PRO A 235 -18.75 6.31 -26.42
N ASN A 236 -20.08 6.14 -26.57
CA ASN A 236 -20.69 5.12 -27.43
C ASN A 236 -21.05 5.63 -28.85
N SER A 237 -20.54 6.80 -29.26
CA SER A 237 -20.79 7.34 -30.60
C SER A 237 -20.29 6.40 -31.70
N ARG A 238 -21.08 6.23 -32.76
CA ARG A 238 -20.66 5.48 -33.98
C ARG A 238 -19.49 6.14 -34.70
N LEU A 239 -19.25 7.43 -34.44
CA LEU A 239 -18.14 8.21 -35.00
C LEU A 239 -16.95 8.29 -34.03
N GLN A 240 -16.97 7.55 -32.92
CA GLN A 240 -15.89 7.59 -31.94
C GLN A 240 -14.58 7.08 -32.55
N LYS A 241 -13.55 7.91 -32.44
CA LYS A 241 -12.16 7.58 -32.75
C LYS A 241 -11.26 7.82 -31.55
N TYR A 242 -10.10 7.19 -31.58
CA TYR A 242 -9.07 7.26 -30.55
C TYR A 242 -7.80 7.80 -31.17
N ARG A 243 -7.05 8.60 -30.40
CA ARG A 243 -5.76 9.15 -30.83
C ARG A 243 -4.77 9.17 -29.68
N LEU A 244 -3.49 9.16 -30.01
CA LEU A 244 -2.40 9.26 -29.03
C LEU A 244 -2.42 10.63 -28.35
N THR A 245 -2.24 10.64 -27.02
CA THR A 245 -1.98 11.86 -26.27
C THR A 245 -0.51 12.29 -26.39
N ALA A 246 -0.15 13.43 -25.81
CA ALA A 246 1.27 13.81 -25.69
C ALA A 246 2.08 12.74 -24.93
N LYS A 247 1.48 12.16 -23.88
CA LYS A 247 2.07 11.08 -23.08
C LYS A 247 2.27 9.80 -23.92
N GLY A 248 1.27 9.40 -24.70
CA GLY A 248 1.38 8.23 -25.59
C GLY A 248 2.44 8.38 -26.69
N ARG A 249 2.59 9.58 -27.24
CA ARG A 249 3.65 9.88 -28.23
C ARG A 249 5.05 9.85 -27.62
N ALA A 250 5.23 10.44 -26.43
CA ALA A 250 6.50 10.41 -25.71
C ALA A 250 6.91 8.97 -25.37
N TRP A 251 5.95 8.16 -24.90
CA TRP A 251 6.17 6.75 -24.62
C TRP A 251 6.62 5.95 -25.86
N LEU A 252 5.98 6.17 -27.02
CA LEU A 252 6.37 5.52 -28.28
C LEU A 252 7.77 5.95 -28.78
N ALA A 253 8.16 7.20 -28.53
CA ALA A 253 9.47 7.71 -28.92
C ALA A 253 10.59 7.07 -28.09
N GLY A 254 10.40 6.90 -26.78
CA GLY A 254 11.38 6.30 -25.88
C GLY A 254 11.67 4.81 -26.14
N ARG A 255 10.79 4.10 -26.86
CA ARG A 255 10.93 2.66 -27.17
C ARG A 255 11.64 2.36 -28.50
N LYS A 256 11.85 3.38 -29.34
CA LYS A 256 12.52 3.27 -30.65
C LYS A 256 14.00 3.71 -30.64
N SER A 257 14.52 4.15 -29.50
CA SER A 257 15.95 4.37 -29.23
C SER A 257 16.57 3.12 -28.60
#